data_AF-A0A957ZJ59-F1
#
_entry.id   AF-A0A957ZJ59-F1
#
_cell.length_a   1.000
_cell.length_b   1.000
_cell.length_c   1.000
_cell.angle_alpha   90.00
_cell.angle_beta   90.00
_cell.angle_gamma   90.00
#
_symmetry.space_group_name_H-M   'P 1'
#
loop_
_entity.id
_entity.type
_entity.pdbx_description
1 polymer ?
#
loop_
_entity_poly.entity_id
_entity_poly.type
_entity_poly.pdbx_seq_one_letter_code
_entity_poly.pdbx_strand_id
1 'polypeptide(L)'
;AAVLHAPAGGVNVLDDRQDQVALYAGSTHSAATLRDFVAWGGPPQSAGDAVAAGLWDAGAYLEYAASGGYVAASDDSLHLLPNESAGRYPGVADTWAIYRAGQLTPGRLNPVPLPAFSRPMAGDSIDAANVVIGWSVVPHATGYRFQLAREPGFNVPVVDTVTPYADYHHPGVLAPGLYYWRVRVLAEGGETGPWSAPLAVTAVDLGAVGAASPAAEKTLGIAWQVQHKDTFLLDVSGHNTKTGDAAWDVAHPDTHRVSEHDNHYCQVAGMAMINSYYGGDISQDRLSYYAIREYPDSKRGLDPARTCTFPAECMPDVKDDFWAGRNKGLEAISWSLGYTWNDHSQIEMRAYNPPTTTVPFNDIKGWIDANRPLLVAIPGHIMVIDGYRTTPSQQIHLLDPWTAASWVPYTGNSIQNINWIGTYKAPGAAGAPPAPRSDEASITTDSDGDGVRDFDEVRRFHTDPFAFDSDADWVRDKQDILETVYDLAGTYVYTPTQVYYDGDSVRTDLDWDNDADTYPDGCADTNRNCAYK
;
A
#
# COMPACT_ATOMS: atom_id res chain seq x y z
N ALA A 1 -23.05 12.99 17.38
CA ALA A 1 -23.04 11.85 16.44
C ALA A 1 -23.16 12.43 15.02
N ALA A 2 -22.18 12.16 14.16
CA ALA A 2 -22.10 12.58 12.77
C ALA A 2 -22.38 11.25 12.14
N VAL A 3 -23.66 11.07 11.91
CA VAL A 3 -24.17 9.87 11.29
C VAL A 3 -24.33 10.29 9.85
N LEU A 4 -23.58 9.66 8.94
CA LEU A 4 -23.95 9.64 7.54
C LEU A 4 -25.37 9.04 7.49
N HIS A 5 -26.37 9.86 7.21
CA HIS A 5 -27.75 9.40 7.05
C HIS A 5 -28.20 9.61 5.61
N ALA A 6 -28.55 8.51 4.95
CA ALA A 6 -29.38 8.52 3.75
C ALA A 6 -30.78 9.07 4.08
N PRO A 7 -31.44 9.79 3.15
CA PRO A 7 -32.84 10.18 3.32
C PRO A 7 -33.74 8.96 3.56
N ALA A 8 -34.83 9.14 4.31
CA ALA A 8 -35.78 8.05 4.58
C ALA A 8 -36.37 7.50 3.27
N GLY A 9 -36.05 6.24 2.96
CA GLY A 9 -36.45 5.55 1.72
C GLY A 9 -35.31 5.35 0.70
N GLY A 10 -34.12 5.91 0.95
CA GLY A 10 -32.92 5.66 0.15
C GLY A 10 -32.30 4.31 0.49
N VAL A 11 -32.51 3.33 -0.39
CA VAL A 11 -31.65 2.15 -0.54
C VAL A 11 -30.59 2.53 -1.60
N ASN A 12 -29.34 2.07 -1.49
CA ASN A 12 -28.25 2.31 -2.47
C ASN A 12 -27.50 3.66 -2.50
N VAL A 13 -27.44 4.45 -1.42
CA VAL A 13 -26.78 5.80 -1.42
C VAL A 13 -25.23 5.77 -1.40
N LEU A 14 -24.62 4.58 -1.53
CA LEU A 14 -23.18 4.36 -1.67
C LEU A 14 -22.92 3.27 -2.71
N ASP A 15 -23.86 3.06 -3.63
CA ASP A 15 -23.84 1.93 -4.58
C ASP A 15 -23.36 2.36 -5.98
N ASP A 16 -23.25 3.67 -6.27
CA ASP A 16 -22.67 4.18 -7.51
C ASP A 16 -21.71 5.38 -7.35
N ARG A 17 -20.76 5.50 -8.29
CA ARG A 17 -19.90 6.68 -8.40
C ARG A 17 -20.77 7.94 -8.53
N GLN A 18 -20.44 8.98 -7.75
CA GLN A 18 -21.03 10.33 -7.76
C GLN A 18 -22.19 10.60 -6.78
N ASP A 19 -22.48 9.69 -5.85
CA ASP A 19 -23.49 9.90 -4.81
C ASP A 19 -23.08 10.98 -3.78
N GLN A 20 -24.00 11.88 -3.42
CA GLN A 20 -23.77 12.98 -2.46
C GLN A 20 -24.36 12.66 -1.08
N VAL A 21 -23.55 12.78 -0.04
CA VAL A 21 -23.99 12.65 1.36
C VAL A 21 -23.79 13.98 2.10
N ALA A 22 -24.77 14.39 2.90
CA ALA A 22 -24.73 15.63 3.66
C ALA A 22 -24.62 15.34 5.16
N LEU A 23 -23.71 16.04 5.84
CA LEU A 23 -23.58 16.04 7.29
C LEU A 23 -24.44 17.16 7.89
N TYR A 24 -25.25 16.85 8.90
CA TYR A 24 -26.06 17.83 9.64
C TYR A 24 -25.70 17.87 11.13
N ALA A 25 -25.76 19.05 11.76
CA ALA A 25 -25.52 19.27 13.20
C ALA A 25 -26.66 18.81 14.12
N GLY A 26 -27.56 17.96 13.64
CA GLY A 26 -28.69 17.44 14.41
C GLY A 26 -29.64 16.62 13.54
N SER A 27 -30.69 16.07 14.17
CA SER A 27 -31.71 15.24 13.51
C SER A 27 -32.66 15.99 12.57
N THR A 28 -32.54 17.31 12.50
CA THR A 28 -33.33 18.16 11.59
C THR A 28 -32.48 18.47 10.37
N HIS A 29 -32.94 18.12 9.18
CA HIS A 29 -32.19 18.29 7.93
C HIS A 29 -32.63 19.57 7.20
N SER A 30 -31.72 20.54 7.03
CA SER A 30 -31.97 21.86 6.46
C SER A 30 -30.66 22.54 6.09
N ALA A 31 -30.68 23.60 5.26
CA ALA A 31 -29.48 24.40 4.98
C ALA A 31 -28.83 24.99 6.26
N ALA A 32 -29.62 25.33 7.27
CA ALA A 32 -29.12 25.87 8.53
C ALA A 32 -28.45 24.82 9.43
N THR A 33 -28.82 23.55 9.26
CA THR A 33 -28.26 22.43 10.02
C THR A 33 -27.19 21.68 9.26
N LEU A 34 -27.08 21.89 7.95
CA LEU A 34 -26.02 21.38 7.10
C LEU A 34 -24.65 21.87 7.61
N ARG A 35 -23.67 20.98 7.62
CA ARG A 35 -22.33 21.22 8.14
C ARG A 35 -21.24 20.85 7.17
N ASP A 36 -21.46 19.81 6.39
CA ASP A 36 -20.48 19.36 5.40
C ASP A 36 -21.19 18.54 4.31
N PHE A 37 -20.51 18.36 3.18
CA PHE A 37 -20.88 17.42 2.14
C PHE A 37 -19.74 16.42 1.92
N VAL A 38 -20.09 15.17 1.62
CA VAL A 38 -19.18 14.16 1.11
C VAL A 38 -19.81 13.65 -0.18
N ALA A 39 -19.31 14.10 -1.33
CA ALA A 39 -19.59 13.37 -2.57
C ALA A 39 -18.61 12.18 -2.64
N TRP A 40 -19.12 11.02 -3.02
CA TRP A 40 -18.38 9.76 -3.03
C TRP A 40 -18.24 9.22 -4.46
N GLY A 41 -17.05 8.71 -4.79
CA GLY A 41 -16.80 8.00 -6.06
C GLY A 41 -16.46 8.87 -7.27
N GLY A 42 -16.16 10.16 -7.06
CA GLY A 42 -15.70 11.10 -8.09
C GLY A 42 -16.46 12.44 -8.08
N PRO A 43 -16.05 13.43 -8.89
CA PRO A 43 -16.81 14.67 -9.03
C PRO A 43 -18.19 14.36 -9.63
N PRO A 44 -19.30 14.75 -9.00
CA PRO A 44 -20.60 14.64 -9.64
C PRO A 44 -20.60 15.45 -10.95
N GLN A 45 -21.39 15.01 -11.93
CA GLN A 45 -21.49 15.62 -13.27
C GLN A 45 -21.71 17.15 -13.27
N SER A 46 -22.18 17.72 -12.15
CA SER A 46 -22.45 19.15 -11.93
C SER A 46 -21.60 19.78 -10.80
N ALA A 47 -20.51 19.14 -10.37
CA ALA A 47 -19.59 19.70 -9.36
C ALA A 47 -18.95 21.01 -9.84
N GLY A 48 -18.54 21.06 -11.11
CA GLY A 48 -18.05 22.29 -11.75
C GLY A 48 -19.10 23.40 -11.75
N ASP A 49 -20.36 23.06 -12.03
CA ASP A 49 -21.48 24.01 -11.99
C ASP A 49 -21.80 24.47 -10.57
N ALA A 50 -21.68 23.60 -9.57
CA ALA A 50 -21.92 23.92 -8.16
C ALA A 50 -20.82 24.81 -7.57
N VAL A 51 -19.55 24.56 -7.90
CA VAL A 51 -18.42 25.44 -7.56
C VAL A 51 -18.55 26.78 -8.29
N ALA A 52 -18.86 26.77 -9.59
CA ALA A 52 -19.09 27.99 -10.38
C ALA A 52 -20.30 28.81 -9.88
N ALA A 53 -21.32 28.15 -9.31
CA ALA A 53 -22.46 28.78 -8.68
C ALA A 53 -22.20 29.24 -7.23
N GLY A 54 -21.00 29.00 -6.68
CA GLY A 54 -20.63 29.36 -5.30
C GLY A 54 -21.39 28.55 -4.24
N LEU A 55 -21.91 27.38 -4.61
CA LEU A 55 -22.63 26.48 -3.71
C LEU A 55 -21.66 25.62 -2.89
N TRP A 56 -20.48 25.29 -3.46
CA TRP A 56 -19.42 24.48 -2.85
C TRP A 56 -18.05 25.17 -2.94
N ASP A 57 -17.16 24.82 -2.02
CA ASP A 57 -15.72 25.07 -2.16
C ASP A 57 -15.10 24.00 -3.08
N ALA A 58 -14.13 24.39 -3.91
CA ALA A 58 -13.34 23.42 -4.67
C ALA A 58 -12.67 22.45 -3.68
N GLY A 59 -12.88 21.13 -3.86
CA GLY A 59 -12.36 20.09 -2.94
C GLY A 59 -13.36 19.55 -1.90
N ALA A 60 -14.63 19.96 -1.93
CA ALA A 60 -15.70 19.40 -1.09
C ALA A 60 -16.23 18.01 -1.52
N TYR A 61 -15.36 17.15 -2.07
CA TYR A 61 -15.68 15.79 -2.49
C TYR A 61 -14.55 14.82 -2.16
N LEU A 62 -14.88 13.53 -2.06
CA LEU A 62 -13.95 12.45 -1.76
C LEU A 62 -13.63 11.72 -3.07
N GLU A 63 -12.45 12.00 -3.62
CA GLU A 63 -11.90 11.24 -4.74
C GLU A 63 -11.29 9.92 -4.24
N TYR A 64 -11.56 8.85 -4.98
CA TYR A 64 -11.20 7.46 -4.67
C TYR A 64 -9.72 7.26 -4.28
N ALA A 65 -8.82 8.10 -4.80
CA ALA A 65 -7.37 7.94 -4.67
C ALA A 65 -6.74 8.53 -3.38
N ALA A 66 -7.42 9.44 -2.68
CA ALA A 66 -6.74 10.34 -1.72
C ALA A 66 -6.75 9.89 -0.24
N SER A 67 -7.26 8.70 0.11
CA SER A 67 -7.62 8.41 1.51
C SER A 67 -7.07 7.13 2.17
N GLY A 68 -5.81 6.76 1.96
CA GLY A 68 -5.21 5.86 2.97
C GLY A 68 -5.52 4.37 2.82
N GLY A 69 -5.87 3.87 1.63
CA GLY A 69 -5.78 2.44 1.37
C GLY A 69 -6.99 1.57 1.70
N TYR A 70 -8.19 1.94 1.25
CA TYR A 70 -9.38 1.06 1.34
C TYR A 70 -10.12 0.91 0.00
N VAL A 71 -10.64 -0.30 -0.16
CA VAL A 71 -11.12 -0.96 -1.40
C VAL A 71 -12.52 -0.47 -1.76
N ALA A 72 -12.71 0.01 -3.00
CA ALA A 72 -14.01 -0.10 -3.64
C ALA A 72 -14.20 -1.56 -4.08
N ALA A 73 -15.35 -2.16 -3.78
CA ALA A 73 -15.67 -3.44 -4.41
C ALA A 73 -15.77 -3.30 -5.93
N SER A 74 -15.91 -4.42 -6.62
CA SER A 74 -16.28 -4.44 -8.04
C SER A 74 -17.59 -3.70 -8.37
N ASP A 75 -18.39 -3.37 -7.35
CA ASP A 75 -19.62 -2.56 -7.40
C ASP A 75 -19.38 -1.07 -7.07
N ASP A 76 -18.12 -0.66 -7.06
CA ASP A 76 -17.66 0.67 -6.69
C ASP A 76 -17.88 1.06 -5.21
N SER A 77 -18.56 0.30 -4.33
CA SER A 77 -18.95 0.68 -2.93
C SER A 77 -17.81 0.86 -1.91
N LEU A 78 -17.94 1.82 -0.98
CA LEU A 78 -17.00 2.03 0.14
C LEU A 78 -17.23 0.94 1.19
N HIS A 79 -16.43 -0.13 1.14
CA HIS A 79 -16.47 -1.21 2.12
C HIS A 79 -15.84 -0.79 3.46
N LEU A 80 -16.50 0.14 4.16
CA LEU A 80 -16.19 0.44 5.55
C LEU A 80 -16.51 -0.77 6.42
N LEU A 81 -15.63 -1.09 7.36
CA LEU A 81 -16.00 -2.02 8.41
C LEU A 81 -17.19 -1.43 9.21
N PRO A 82 -18.02 -2.26 9.88
CA PRO A 82 -19.23 -1.81 10.60
C PRO A 82 -19.04 -0.71 11.67
N ASN A 83 -17.79 -0.32 11.94
CA ASN A 83 -17.37 0.68 12.92
C ASN A 83 -16.41 1.73 12.33
N GLU A 84 -16.38 1.91 11.02
CA GLU A 84 -15.56 2.91 10.31
C GLU A 84 -16.44 4.00 9.68
N SER A 85 -15.84 5.17 9.45
CA SER A 85 -16.46 6.31 8.78
C SER A 85 -15.39 7.15 8.08
N ALA A 86 -15.69 7.71 6.92
CA ALA A 86 -14.83 8.68 6.26
C ALA A 86 -14.98 10.08 6.89
N GLY A 87 -13.88 10.84 6.96
CA GLY A 87 -13.89 12.23 7.41
C GLY A 87 -12.68 13.03 6.91
N ARG A 88 -12.73 14.36 6.97
CA ARG A 88 -11.58 15.21 6.60
C ARG A 88 -10.39 15.00 7.52
N TYR A 89 -9.18 15.03 6.97
CA TYR A 89 -7.92 15.08 7.71
C TYR A 89 -7.75 16.48 8.35
N PRO A 90 -7.33 16.60 9.61
CA PRO A 90 -7.14 17.90 10.23
C PRO A 90 -5.95 18.67 9.64
N GLY A 91 -6.17 19.93 9.29
CA GLY A 91 -5.09 20.86 8.91
C GLY A 91 -4.56 20.70 7.49
N VAL A 92 -5.05 19.71 6.73
CA VAL A 92 -4.72 19.51 5.32
C VAL A 92 -6.01 19.66 4.52
N ALA A 93 -6.05 20.65 3.64
CA ALA A 93 -7.22 20.91 2.80
C ALA A 93 -7.46 19.72 1.86
N ASP A 94 -8.74 19.37 1.67
CA ASP A 94 -9.20 18.38 0.69
C ASP A 94 -8.63 16.95 0.82
N THR A 95 -7.96 16.66 1.93
CA THR A 95 -7.53 15.31 2.30
C THR A 95 -8.57 14.60 3.16
N TRP A 96 -8.85 13.34 2.86
CA TRP A 96 -9.78 12.49 3.60
C TRP A 96 -9.05 11.32 4.28
N ALA A 97 -9.60 10.84 5.38
CA ALA A 97 -9.12 9.67 6.09
C ALA A 97 -10.28 8.82 6.61
N ILE A 98 -10.02 7.53 6.82
CA ILE A 98 -10.95 6.63 7.51
C ILE A 98 -10.72 6.72 9.02
N TYR A 99 -11.81 6.98 9.74
CA TYR A 99 -11.86 7.06 11.18
C TYR A 99 -12.63 5.88 11.74
N ARG A 100 -12.10 5.30 12.81
CA ARG A 100 -12.81 4.26 13.57
C ARG A 100 -13.81 4.87 14.53
N ALA A 101 -14.75 4.07 15.03
CA ALA A 101 -15.81 4.48 15.94
C ALA A 101 -15.31 5.31 17.15
N GLY A 102 -14.10 5.02 17.65
CA GLY A 102 -13.47 5.76 18.75
C GLY A 102 -12.86 7.11 18.38
N GLN A 103 -12.75 7.43 17.09
CA GLN A 103 -12.20 8.67 16.56
C GLN A 103 -13.24 9.56 15.88
N LEU A 104 -14.49 9.10 15.80
CA LEU A 104 -15.57 9.89 15.23
C LEU A 104 -15.81 11.12 16.11
N THR A 105 -15.62 12.31 15.55
CA THR A 105 -15.87 13.60 16.23
C THR A 105 -16.98 14.41 15.57
N PRO A 106 -18.23 13.97 15.72
CA PRO A 106 -19.38 14.63 15.17
C PRO A 106 -19.51 16.13 15.42
N GLY A 107 -19.57 16.92 14.35
CA GLY A 107 -19.73 18.37 14.45
C GLY A 107 -18.54 19.07 15.12
N ARG A 108 -17.37 18.43 15.11
CA ARG A 108 -16.07 18.95 15.56
C ARG A 108 -15.00 18.56 14.54
N LEU A 109 -13.85 19.23 14.59
CA LEU A 109 -12.69 18.83 13.79
C LEU A 109 -12.27 17.40 14.16
N ASN A 110 -11.96 16.61 13.13
CA ASN A 110 -11.42 15.27 13.31
C ASN A 110 -10.03 15.34 13.94
N PRO A 111 -9.64 14.36 14.77
CA PRO A 111 -8.26 14.22 15.21
C PRO A 111 -7.38 13.74 14.05
N VAL A 112 -6.06 13.79 14.21
CA VAL A 112 -5.18 13.06 13.30
C VAL A 112 -5.57 11.56 13.36
N PRO A 113 -5.75 10.87 12.22
CA PRO A 113 -6.15 9.47 12.20
C PRO A 113 -5.14 8.56 12.90
N LEU A 114 -5.62 7.42 13.39
CA LEU A 114 -4.76 6.41 14.00
C LEU A 114 -4.26 5.49 12.87
N PRO A 115 -3.12 4.79 13.07
CA PRO A 115 -2.75 3.73 12.15
C PRO A 115 -3.90 2.72 12.00
N ALA A 116 -4.27 2.45 10.76
CA ALA A 116 -5.32 1.51 10.39
C ALA A 116 -4.99 0.10 10.88
N PHE A 117 -3.76 -0.35 10.67
CA PHE A 117 -3.35 -1.71 11.03
C PHE A 117 -2.04 -1.71 11.80
N SER A 118 -1.82 -2.75 12.58
CA SER A 118 -0.57 -2.94 13.29
C SER A 118 -0.28 -4.39 13.62
N ARG A 119 1.01 -4.65 13.84
CA ARG A 119 1.58 -5.91 14.27
C ARG A 119 2.62 -5.66 15.34
N PRO A 120 2.73 -6.55 16.35
CA PRO A 120 1.82 -7.64 16.71
C PRO A 120 0.40 -7.16 17.11
N MET A 121 -0.60 -8.02 16.93
CA MET A 121 -1.98 -7.79 17.38
C MET A 121 -2.15 -8.03 18.89
N ALA A 122 -3.29 -7.59 19.45
CA ALA A 122 -3.61 -7.87 20.84
C ALA A 122 -3.73 -9.39 21.10
N GLY A 123 -2.96 -9.87 22.08
CA GLY A 123 -2.88 -11.27 22.49
C GLY A 123 -1.73 -12.05 21.83
N ASP A 124 -1.03 -11.44 20.86
CA ASP A 124 0.10 -12.09 20.20
C ASP A 124 1.26 -12.34 21.16
N SER A 125 2.05 -13.36 20.82
CA SER A 125 3.33 -13.61 21.47
C SER A 125 4.46 -13.23 20.52
N ILE A 126 5.46 -12.52 21.05
CA ILE A 126 6.61 -12.02 20.28
C ILE A 126 7.91 -12.60 20.81
N ASP A 127 8.90 -12.77 19.92
CA ASP A 127 10.24 -13.14 20.33
C ASP A 127 10.86 -12.02 21.15
N ALA A 128 11.16 -12.30 22.42
CA ALA A 128 11.76 -11.34 23.33
C ALA A 128 13.14 -10.85 22.87
N ALA A 129 13.85 -11.62 22.03
CA ALA A 129 15.17 -11.25 21.51
C ALA A 129 15.11 -10.43 20.21
N ASN A 130 14.02 -10.50 19.46
CA ASN A 130 13.86 -9.86 18.15
C ASN A 130 12.51 -9.13 18.09
N VAL A 131 12.37 -8.09 18.90
CA VAL A 131 11.09 -7.36 19.03
C VAL A 131 11.00 -6.29 17.96
N VAL A 132 10.10 -6.52 17.00
CA VAL A 132 9.70 -5.56 15.97
C VAL A 132 8.20 -5.31 16.10
N ILE A 133 7.82 -4.04 16.17
CA ILE A 133 6.42 -3.60 16.23
C ILE A 133 6.21 -2.63 15.07
N GLY A 134 5.27 -2.93 14.19
CA GLY A 134 4.97 -2.14 13.00
C GLY A 134 3.52 -1.71 12.93
N TRP A 135 3.25 -0.60 12.25
CA TRP A 135 1.91 -0.11 11.96
C TRP A 135 1.84 0.48 10.55
N SER A 136 0.63 0.62 10.00
CA SER A 136 0.44 1.28 8.71
C SER A 136 0.92 2.73 8.76
N VAL A 137 1.65 3.18 7.75
CA VAL A 137 1.99 4.60 7.55
C VAL A 137 0.70 5.41 7.48
N VAL A 138 0.62 6.52 8.21
CA VAL A 138 -0.53 7.44 8.20
C VAL A 138 -0.18 8.62 7.29
N PRO A 139 -1.07 9.00 6.35
CA PRO A 139 -0.85 10.16 5.48
C PRO A 139 -0.49 11.42 6.27
N HIS A 140 0.45 12.21 5.75
CA HIS A 140 0.97 13.46 6.36
C HIS A 140 1.57 13.29 7.76
N ALA A 141 1.93 12.07 8.16
CA ALA A 141 2.68 11.83 9.38
C ALA A 141 4.13 12.32 9.21
N THR A 142 4.57 13.19 10.12
CA THR A 142 5.99 13.58 10.24
C THR A 142 6.76 12.65 11.19
N GLY A 143 6.05 11.77 11.89
CA GLY A 143 6.60 10.71 12.71
C GLY A 143 5.56 10.12 13.66
N TYR A 144 6.04 9.33 14.59
CA TYR A 144 5.21 8.61 15.56
C TYR A 144 5.86 8.67 16.93
N ARG A 145 5.04 8.80 17.98
CA ARG A 145 5.48 8.54 19.33
C ARG A 145 5.02 7.15 19.74
N PHE A 146 5.96 6.31 20.12
CA PHE A 146 5.76 4.92 20.51
C PHE A 146 6.01 4.75 22.01
N GLN A 147 5.16 3.97 22.67
CA GLN A 147 5.35 3.57 24.06
C GLN A 147 5.18 2.07 24.25
N LEU A 148 6.03 1.49 25.10
CA LEU A 148 5.96 0.11 25.58
C LEU A 148 6.02 0.12 27.11
N ALA A 149 5.13 -0.61 27.77
CA ALA A 149 5.04 -0.66 29.23
C ALA A 149 4.69 -2.07 29.74
N ARG A 150 4.88 -2.29 31.05
CA ARG A 150 4.43 -3.51 31.74
C ARG A 150 2.99 -3.43 32.25
N GLU A 151 2.34 -2.28 32.08
CA GLU A 151 0.99 -2.01 32.56
C GLU A 151 0.25 -1.10 31.56
N PRO A 152 -1.09 -1.24 31.41
CA PRO A 152 -1.84 -0.61 30.32
C PRO A 152 -2.04 0.90 30.47
N GLY A 153 -1.73 1.49 31.63
CA GLY A 153 -1.82 2.91 31.93
C GLY A 153 -0.60 3.73 31.51
N PHE A 154 0.54 3.08 31.19
CA PHE A 154 1.79 3.74 30.79
C PHE A 154 2.28 4.83 31.76
N ASN A 155 2.07 4.66 33.07
CA ASN A 155 2.55 5.58 34.11
C ASN A 155 4.08 5.58 34.21
N VAL A 156 4.70 4.42 33.98
CA VAL A 156 6.16 4.24 33.94
C VAL A 156 6.49 3.37 32.71
N PRO A 157 6.57 3.96 31.51
CA PRO A 157 6.88 3.20 30.30
C PRO A 157 8.31 2.66 30.34
N VAL A 158 8.49 1.44 29.82
CA VAL A 158 9.80 0.83 29.57
C VAL A 158 10.48 1.52 28.39
N VAL A 159 9.70 1.88 27.37
CA VAL A 159 10.12 2.65 26.21
C VAL A 159 9.13 3.79 25.99
N ASP A 160 9.65 4.99 25.74
CA ASP A 160 8.89 6.14 25.27
C ASP A 160 9.80 6.92 24.30
N THR A 161 9.54 6.78 23.01
CA THR A 161 10.41 7.33 21.97
C THR A 161 9.61 7.94 20.84
N VAL A 162 10.25 8.83 20.09
CA VAL A 162 9.78 9.30 18.78
C VAL A 162 10.57 8.59 17.71
N THR A 163 9.91 8.16 16.64
CA THR A 163 10.50 7.57 15.44
C THR A 163 9.87 8.23 14.21
N PRO A 164 10.64 8.56 13.16
CA PRO A 164 10.06 9.03 11.91
C PRO A 164 9.36 7.90 11.14
N TYR A 165 9.64 6.65 11.47
CA TYR A 165 9.21 5.47 10.72
C TYR A 165 7.97 4.81 11.31
N ALA A 166 7.26 4.04 10.49
CA ALA A 166 6.04 3.33 10.89
C ALA A 166 6.31 1.98 11.57
N ASP A 167 7.47 1.85 12.20
CA ASP A 167 7.90 0.71 12.98
C ASP A 167 8.83 1.10 14.14
N TYR A 168 9.02 0.14 15.03
CA TYR A 168 9.93 0.20 16.16
C TYR A 168 10.67 -1.12 16.32
N HIS A 169 12.00 -1.03 16.29
CA HIS A 169 12.93 -2.14 16.55
C HIS A 169 13.52 -1.97 17.95
N HIS A 170 13.32 -2.96 18.82
CA HIS A 170 13.91 -2.91 20.16
C HIS A 170 15.40 -3.28 20.10
N PRO A 171 16.32 -2.44 20.61
CA PRO A 171 17.77 -2.66 20.47
C PRO A 171 18.35 -3.76 21.38
N GLY A 172 17.52 -4.58 22.01
CA GLY A 172 17.97 -5.58 22.99
C GLY A 172 16.93 -6.66 23.25
N VAL A 173 17.15 -7.42 24.32
CA VAL A 173 16.26 -8.52 24.72
C VAL A 173 15.29 -8.04 25.81
N LEU A 174 13.98 -8.18 25.57
CA LEU A 174 12.98 -7.97 26.61
C LEU A 174 12.99 -9.11 27.63
N ALA A 175 12.74 -8.80 28.90
CA ALA A 175 12.47 -9.85 29.87
C ALA A 175 11.12 -10.51 29.55
N PRO A 176 10.99 -11.85 29.56
CA PRO A 176 9.73 -12.52 29.24
C PRO A 176 8.55 -12.02 30.09
N GLY A 177 7.34 -12.11 29.54
CA GLY A 177 6.09 -11.77 30.21
C GLY A 177 5.23 -10.77 29.45
N LEU A 178 4.18 -10.29 30.10
CA LEU A 178 3.18 -9.40 29.51
C LEU A 178 3.74 -7.98 29.32
N TYR A 179 3.43 -7.40 28.17
CA TYR A 179 3.68 -6.00 27.81
C TYR A 179 2.44 -5.39 27.17
N TYR A 180 2.37 -4.07 27.22
CA TYR A 180 1.37 -3.26 26.55
C TYR A 180 2.10 -2.23 25.70
N TRP A 181 1.66 -2.04 24.48
CA TRP A 181 2.21 -1.01 23.61
C TRP A 181 1.10 -0.13 23.04
N ARG A 182 1.48 1.11 22.70
CA ARG A 182 0.60 2.06 22.01
C ARG A 182 1.44 3.01 21.16
N VAL A 183 0.79 3.58 20.15
CA VAL A 183 1.41 4.55 19.24
C VAL A 183 0.45 5.72 19.02
N ARG A 184 1.00 6.89 18.73
CA ARG A 184 0.25 8.04 18.21
C ARG A 184 1.02 8.70 17.09
N VAL A 185 0.27 9.31 16.18
CA VAL A 185 0.80 10.01 15.03
C VAL A 185 1.21 11.44 15.43
N LEU A 186 2.37 11.87 14.92
CA LEU A 186 2.81 13.25 14.88
C LEU A 186 2.64 13.69 13.42
N ALA A 187 1.85 14.74 13.18
CA ALA A 187 1.53 15.20 11.83
C ALA A 187 2.17 16.57 11.54
N GLU A 188 2.04 17.01 10.30
CA GLU A 188 2.41 18.37 9.89
C GLU A 188 1.68 19.45 10.71
N GLY A 189 2.21 20.67 10.71
CA GLY A 189 1.65 21.78 11.50
C GLY A 189 1.77 21.62 13.02
N GLY A 190 2.45 20.57 13.51
CA GLY A 190 2.60 20.28 14.94
C GLY A 190 1.40 19.58 15.57
N GLU A 191 0.44 19.14 14.75
CA GLU A 191 -0.73 18.39 15.20
C GLU A 191 -0.32 17.02 15.75
N THR A 192 -1.00 16.58 16.81
CA THR A 192 -0.73 15.30 17.46
C THR A 192 -2.01 14.49 17.60
N GLY A 193 -2.00 13.28 17.06
CA GLY A 193 -3.12 12.36 17.17
C GLY A 193 -3.33 11.82 18.58
N PRO A 194 -4.52 11.23 18.84
CA PRO A 194 -4.76 10.49 20.06
C PRO A 194 -3.83 9.27 20.15
N TRP A 195 -3.64 8.77 21.36
CA TRP A 195 -3.04 7.45 21.54
C TRP A 195 -3.95 6.36 20.98
N SER A 196 -3.36 5.36 20.32
CA SER A 196 -4.03 4.10 20.05
C SER A 196 -4.49 3.46 21.37
N ALA A 197 -5.49 2.58 21.27
CA ALA A 197 -5.81 1.70 22.39
C ALA A 197 -4.56 0.87 22.77
N PRO A 198 -4.31 0.61 24.06
CA PRO A 198 -3.24 -0.29 24.48
C PRO A 198 -3.43 -1.69 23.90
N LEU A 199 -2.42 -2.19 23.18
CA LEU A 199 -2.40 -3.55 22.66
C LEU A 199 -1.50 -4.41 23.54
N ALA A 200 -2.06 -5.52 24.05
CA ALA A 200 -1.37 -6.43 24.95
C ALA A 200 -0.61 -7.50 24.15
N VAL A 201 0.65 -7.76 24.50
CA VAL A 201 1.50 -8.77 23.86
C VAL A 201 2.31 -9.53 24.90
N THR A 202 2.64 -10.79 24.62
CA THR A 202 3.45 -11.61 25.52
C THR A 202 4.84 -11.79 24.93
N ALA A 203 5.87 -11.20 25.54
CA ALA A 203 7.25 -11.47 25.17
C ALA A 203 7.65 -12.86 25.68
N VAL A 204 8.15 -13.71 24.78
CA VAL A 204 8.58 -15.08 25.10
C VAL A 204 10.04 -15.28 24.71
N ASP A 205 10.80 -15.98 25.53
CA ASP A 205 12.17 -16.35 25.21
C ASP A 205 12.17 -17.53 24.24
N LEU A 206 12.30 -17.24 22.94
CA LEU A 206 12.33 -18.27 21.91
C LEU A 206 13.71 -18.89 21.70
N GLY A 207 14.77 -18.23 22.19
CA GLY A 207 16.14 -18.73 22.15
C GLY A 207 16.38 -19.86 23.14
N ALA A 208 15.86 -19.75 24.37
CA ALA A 208 15.87 -20.83 25.35
C ALA A 208 15.03 -22.04 24.90
N VAL A 209 13.98 -21.78 24.13
CA VAL A 209 13.11 -22.79 23.49
C VAL A 209 13.87 -23.51 22.36
N GLY A 210 14.66 -22.81 21.54
CA GLY A 210 15.46 -23.41 20.45
C GLY A 210 16.80 -24.04 20.87
N ALA A 211 17.32 -23.74 22.07
CA ALA A 211 18.56 -24.33 22.59
C ALA A 211 18.44 -25.82 22.95
N ALA A 212 17.21 -26.31 23.16
CA ALA A 212 16.92 -27.73 23.05
C ALA A 212 16.78 -28.04 21.55
N SER A 213 17.66 -28.88 20.97
CA SER A 213 17.51 -29.28 19.57
C SER A 213 16.06 -29.73 19.31
N PRO A 214 15.30 -29.05 18.44
CA PRO A 214 13.90 -29.38 18.23
C PRO A 214 13.81 -30.83 17.72
N ALA A 215 12.91 -31.63 18.30
CA ALA A 215 12.74 -33.03 17.90
C ALA A 215 12.13 -33.15 16.49
N ALA A 216 11.43 -32.10 16.03
CA ALA A 216 10.98 -31.91 14.65
C ALA A 216 10.82 -30.41 14.36
N GLU A 217 11.71 -29.87 13.52
CA GLU A 217 11.68 -28.54 12.91
C GLU A 217 11.87 -28.71 11.40
N LYS A 218 11.14 -27.90 10.64
CA LYS A 218 11.37 -27.78 9.20
C LYS A 218 11.10 -26.34 8.80
N THR A 219 12.03 -25.77 8.06
CA THR A 219 11.85 -24.52 7.32
C THR A 219 12.11 -24.81 5.84
N LEU A 220 11.38 -24.10 4.98
CA LEU A 220 11.62 -24.13 3.54
C LEU A 220 12.76 -23.19 3.14
N GLY A 221 13.19 -22.31 4.05
CA GLY A 221 14.36 -21.45 3.87
C GLY A 221 14.08 -20.28 2.94
N ILE A 222 12.84 -19.79 2.95
CA ILE A 222 12.45 -18.65 2.11
C ILE A 222 13.08 -17.39 2.71
N ALA A 223 13.77 -16.62 1.88
CA ALA A 223 14.32 -15.34 2.30
C ALA A 223 13.18 -14.37 2.58
N TRP A 224 13.18 -13.75 3.76
CA TRP A 224 12.22 -12.72 4.09
C TRP A 224 12.51 -11.44 3.32
N GLN A 225 11.45 -10.80 2.84
CA GLN A 225 11.50 -9.52 2.14
C GLN A 225 10.52 -8.57 2.84
N VAL A 226 11.00 -7.37 3.14
CA VAL A 226 10.16 -6.26 3.60
C VAL A 226 9.31 -5.76 2.45
N GLN A 227 8.10 -5.29 2.75
CA GLN A 227 7.25 -4.70 1.73
C GLN A 227 7.69 -3.26 1.41
N HIS A 228 8.01 -2.98 0.16
CA HIS A 228 8.31 -1.64 -0.33
C HIS A 228 8.59 -1.66 -1.83
N LYS A 229 8.66 -0.46 -2.40
CA LYS A 229 9.28 -0.21 -3.70
C LYS A 229 10.75 -0.65 -3.69
N ASP A 230 11.10 -1.67 -4.44
CA ASP A 230 12.40 -2.35 -4.35
C ASP A 230 13.29 -2.16 -5.60
N THR A 231 12.86 -1.32 -6.54
CA THR A 231 13.59 -0.96 -7.76
C THR A 231 13.70 0.54 -7.96
N PHE A 232 14.35 0.96 -9.04
CA PHE A 232 14.45 2.34 -9.50
C PHE A 232 13.36 2.74 -10.50
N LEU A 233 12.33 1.89 -10.72
CA LEU A 233 11.19 2.31 -11.53
C LEU A 233 10.51 3.52 -10.90
N LEU A 234 10.04 4.47 -11.68
CA LEU A 234 9.52 5.75 -11.21
C LEU A 234 8.14 5.58 -10.55
N ASP A 235 7.91 6.13 -9.36
CA ASP A 235 6.58 6.21 -8.76
C ASP A 235 5.97 7.62 -8.91
N VAL A 236 4.91 7.69 -9.68
CA VAL A 236 4.20 8.93 -10.05
C VAL A 236 2.89 9.10 -9.28
N SER A 237 2.64 8.30 -8.24
CA SER A 237 1.37 8.27 -7.49
C SER A 237 1.18 9.43 -6.51
N GLY A 238 2.23 10.22 -6.26
CA GLY A 238 2.21 11.35 -5.32
C GLY A 238 2.31 10.99 -3.86
N HIS A 239 2.47 9.71 -3.53
CA HIS A 239 2.67 9.24 -2.16
C HIS A 239 4.14 9.11 -1.77
N ASN A 240 5.01 9.21 -2.77
CA ASN A 240 6.43 9.39 -2.59
C ASN A 240 6.79 10.86 -2.67
N THR A 241 7.91 11.18 -2.04
CA THR A 241 8.51 12.50 -2.04
C THR A 241 9.41 12.69 -3.25
N LYS A 242 9.75 13.94 -3.56
CA LYS A 242 10.74 14.23 -4.60
C LYS A 242 12.15 13.75 -4.23
N THR A 243 12.48 13.64 -2.93
CA THR A 243 13.84 13.36 -2.44
C THR A 243 13.82 12.62 -1.11
N GLY A 244 14.86 11.84 -0.80
CA GLY A 244 15.03 11.13 0.46
C GLY A 244 14.72 9.64 0.33
N ASP A 245 14.50 8.96 1.45
CA ASP A 245 14.32 7.50 1.45
C ASP A 245 13.01 7.07 0.77
N ALA A 246 11.99 7.95 0.76
CA ALA A 246 10.74 7.79 0.02
C ALA A 246 10.77 8.54 -1.33
N ALA A 247 11.93 8.69 -1.97
CA ALA A 247 12.00 9.38 -3.25
C ALA A 247 11.32 8.55 -4.35
N TRP A 248 10.57 9.21 -5.21
CA TRP A 248 9.84 8.60 -6.31
C TRP A 248 10.70 7.73 -7.24
N ASP A 249 11.99 8.03 -7.38
CA ASP A 249 12.92 7.44 -8.35
C ASP A 249 13.98 6.52 -7.72
N VAL A 250 13.84 6.13 -6.45
CA VAL A 250 14.78 5.24 -5.75
C VAL A 250 14.10 4.00 -5.21
N ALA A 251 14.87 2.92 -5.01
CA ALA A 251 14.41 1.82 -4.18
C ALA A 251 14.32 2.30 -2.73
N HIS A 252 13.21 2.01 -2.08
CA HIS A 252 13.02 2.27 -0.66
C HIS A 252 13.88 1.30 0.18
N PRO A 253 14.27 1.71 1.40
CA PRO A 253 15.23 0.95 2.20
C PRO A 253 14.63 -0.31 2.82
N ASP A 254 15.40 -1.41 2.82
CA ASP A 254 15.02 -2.68 3.45
C ASP A 254 14.84 -2.60 4.98
N THR A 255 15.26 -1.49 5.59
CA THR A 255 15.39 -1.37 7.05
C THR A 255 14.15 -0.80 7.74
N HIS A 256 13.27 -0.12 7.00
CA HIS A 256 12.08 0.52 7.55
C HIS A 256 11.11 0.95 6.42
N ARG A 257 9.81 1.10 6.73
CA ARG A 257 8.82 1.66 5.78
C ARG A 257 8.84 3.19 5.81
N VAL A 258 8.78 3.80 4.63
CA VAL A 258 9.05 5.24 4.43
C VAL A 258 7.87 6.01 3.85
N SER A 259 6.92 5.34 3.19
CA SER A 259 5.81 6.00 2.50
C SER A 259 4.48 5.27 2.66
N GLU A 260 3.39 5.96 2.37
CA GLU A 260 2.07 5.30 2.28
C GLU A 260 2.03 4.27 1.13
N HIS A 261 2.80 4.52 0.07
CA HIS A 261 2.97 3.59 -1.05
C HIS A 261 3.43 2.21 -0.55
N ASP A 262 4.35 2.16 0.42
CA ASP A 262 4.81 0.90 1.00
C ASP A 262 3.70 0.09 1.67
N ASN A 263 2.63 0.70 2.20
CA ASN A 263 1.58 -0.01 2.94
C ASN A 263 0.89 -1.10 2.11
N HIS A 264 0.87 -0.95 0.80
CA HIS A 264 0.14 -1.82 -0.13
C HIS A 264 0.96 -2.99 -0.65
N TYR A 265 2.24 -3.07 -0.28
CA TYR A 265 3.16 -4.05 -0.83
C TYR A 265 3.12 -5.43 -0.15
N CYS A 266 2.38 -5.64 0.95
CA CYS A 266 2.36 -6.94 1.67
C CYS A 266 2.07 -8.14 0.75
N GLN A 267 1.19 -7.93 -0.22
CA GLN A 267 0.79 -8.94 -1.17
C GLN A 267 1.91 -9.26 -2.14
N VAL A 268 2.52 -8.25 -2.77
CA VAL A 268 3.59 -8.44 -3.74
C VAL A 268 4.88 -8.90 -3.07
N ALA A 269 5.19 -8.44 -1.86
CA ALA A 269 6.26 -8.97 -1.01
C ALA A 269 6.03 -10.46 -0.72
N GLY A 270 4.82 -10.82 -0.30
CA GLY A 270 4.42 -12.22 -0.09
C GLY A 270 4.59 -13.07 -1.34
N MET A 271 4.19 -12.55 -2.50
CA MET A 271 4.32 -13.24 -3.78
C MET A 271 5.77 -13.36 -4.25
N ALA A 272 6.58 -12.31 -4.11
CA ALA A 272 8.01 -12.31 -4.43
C ALA A 272 8.76 -13.32 -3.55
N MET A 273 8.46 -13.39 -2.25
CA MET A 273 8.96 -14.44 -1.36
C MET A 273 8.58 -15.84 -1.86
N ILE A 274 7.32 -16.08 -2.24
CA ILE A 274 6.90 -17.37 -2.81
C ILE A 274 7.59 -17.66 -4.14
N ASN A 275 7.72 -16.69 -5.05
CA ASN A 275 8.41 -16.83 -6.33
C ASN A 275 9.89 -17.22 -6.12
N SER A 276 10.58 -16.56 -5.18
CA SER A 276 11.98 -16.84 -4.85
C SER A 276 12.22 -18.29 -4.41
N TYR A 277 11.27 -18.86 -3.66
CA TYR A 277 11.34 -20.25 -3.22
C TYR A 277 11.34 -21.25 -4.40
N TYR A 278 10.67 -20.92 -5.50
CA TYR A 278 10.67 -21.75 -6.70
C TYR A 278 11.85 -21.45 -7.63
N GLY A 279 12.71 -20.49 -7.30
CA GLY A 279 13.90 -20.12 -8.07
C GLY A 279 13.69 -18.94 -9.02
N GLY A 280 12.60 -18.19 -8.88
CA GLY A 280 12.45 -16.89 -9.52
C GLY A 280 13.18 -15.79 -8.75
N ASP A 281 13.20 -14.59 -9.32
CA ASP A 281 13.82 -13.39 -8.73
C ASP A 281 13.13 -12.15 -9.28
N ILE A 282 11.83 -12.04 -8.97
CA ILE A 282 10.99 -10.93 -9.45
C ILE A 282 10.85 -9.87 -8.37
N SER A 283 11.06 -8.61 -8.75
CA SER A 283 10.87 -7.47 -7.84
C SER A 283 9.39 -7.22 -7.54
N GLN A 284 9.13 -6.60 -6.40
CA GLN A 284 7.80 -6.18 -6.00
C GLN A 284 7.25 -5.12 -6.96
N ASP A 285 8.08 -4.22 -7.47
CA ASP A 285 7.68 -3.21 -8.45
C ASP A 285 7.29 -3.85 -9.79
N ARG A 286 8.09 -4.79 -10.32
CA ARG A 286 7.76 -5.48 -11.58
C ARG A 286 6.48 -6.30 -11.47
N LEU A 287 6.29 -6.96 -10.32
CA LEU A 287 5.09 -7.72 -10.03
C LEU A 287 3.86 -6.82 -9.88
N SER A 288 4.02 -5.66 -9.24
CA SER A 288 2.98 -4.64 -9.12
C SER A 288 2.58 -4.10 -10.49
N TYR A 289 3.56 -3.76 -11.34
CA TYR A 289 3.31 -3.32 -12.71
C TYR A 289 2.50 -4.36 -13.48
N TYR A 290 2.85 -5.64 -13.42
CA TYR A 290 2.09 -6.70 -14.09
C TYR A 290 0.62 -6.71 -13.65
N ALA A 291 0.39 -6.76 -12.33
CA ALA A 291 -0.95 -6.91 -11.77
C ALA A 291 -1.89 -5.75 -12.11
N ILE A 292 -1.32 -4.57 -12.31
CA ILE A 292 -2.06 -3.33 -12.57
C ILE A 292 -2.21 -3.11 -14.09
N ARG A 293 -1.15 -3.39 -14.88
CA ARG A 293 -1.01 -2.93 -16.28
C ARG A 293 -0.99 -3.99 -17.34
N GLU A 294 -0.28 -5.07 -17.09
CA GLU A 294 -0.11 -6.13 -18.07
C GLU A 294 -1.12 -7.25 -17.88
N TYR A 295 -2.00 -7.16 -16.87
CA TYR A 295 -3.10 -8.08 -16.63
C TYR A 295 -4.22 -7.89 -17.68
N PRO A 296 -4.47 -8.85 -18.60
CA PRO A 296 -5.48 -8.73 -19.66
C PRO A 296 -6.89 -8.28 -19.28
N ASP A 297 -7.38 -8.57 -18.06
CA ASP A 297 -8.71 -8.12 -17.62
C ASP A 297 -8.63 -6.86 -16.73
N SER A 298 -7.48 -6.19 -16.61
CA SER A 298 -7.47 -4.89 -15.95
C SER A 298 -8.24 -3.90 -16.82
N LYS A 299 -9.19 -3.17 -16.21
CA LYS A 299 -9.85 -2.02 -16.84
C LYS A 299 -8.83 -0.94 -17.30
N ARG A 300 -7.59 -1.07 -16.83
CA ARG A 300 -6.41 -0.21 -17.03
C ARG A 300 -5.32 -0.94 -17.85
N GLY A 301 -5.66 -2.04 -18.54
CA GLY A 301 -4.69 -2.92 -19.18
C GLY A 301 -4.21 -2.43 -20.53
N LEU A 302 -2.98 -2.81 -20.90
CA LEU A 302 -2.46 -2.67 -22.26
C LEU A 302 -3.29 -3.53 -23.21
N ASP A 303 -4.32 -2.94 -23.84
CA ASP A 303 -4.68 -3.34 -25.19
C ASP A 303 -3.48 -2.99 -26.08
N PRO A 304 -2.80 -3.95 -26.72
CA PRO A 304 -1.63 -3.68 -27.56
C PRO A 304 -1.89 -2.71 -28.72
N ALA A 305 -3.17 -2.42 -29.01
CA ALA A 305 -3.62 -1.46 -30.00
C ALA A 305 -4.19 -0.16 -29.40
N ARG A 306 -4.30 -0.01 -28.06
CA ARG A 306 -4.65 1.25 -27.41
C ARG A 306 -3.38 1.97 -26.98
N THR A 307 -3.00 2.99 -27.75
CA THR A 307 -2.27 4.14 -27.21
C THR A 307 -3.05 4.67 -26.01
N CYS A 308 -2.35 4.91 -24.91
CA CYS A 308 -2.93 5.39 -23.66
C CYS A 308 -3.57 6.76 -23.90
N THR A 309 -4.89 6.79 -24.14
CA THR A 309 -5.58 7.99 -24.67
C THR A 309 -6.06 8.94 -23.56
N PHE A 310 -6.05 8.49 -22.30
CA PHE A 310 -6.51 9.24 -21.14
C PHE A 310 -5.57 9.06 -19.93
N PRO A 311 -4.87 10.11 -19.47
CA PRO A 311 -3.80 9.90 -18.50
C PRO A 311 -4.23 9.56 -17.07
N ALA A 312 -5.52 9.71 -16.73
CA ALA A 312 -6.12 9.18 -15.50
C ALA A 312 -6.07 7.64 -15.43
N GLU A 313 -5.97 7.00 -16.60
CA GLU A 313 -5.87 5.56 -16.76
C GLU A 313 -4.43 5.15 -17.11
N CYS A 314 -3.49 6.09 -17.24
CA CYS A 314 -2.08 5.86 -17.62
C CYS A 314 -1.13 5.79 -16.42
N MET A 315 -1.59 6.07 -15.19
CA MET A 315 -0.80 5.80 -13.97
C MET A 315 -1.63 5.50 -12.68
N PRO A 316 -2.02 4.24 -12.40
CA PRO A 316 -2.49 3.79 -11.09
C PRO A 316 -1.30 3.49 -10.19
N ASP A 317 -1.43 4.04 -8.99
CA ASP A 317 -0.80 3.55 -7.78
C ASP A 317 -1.14 2.06 -7.52
N VAL A 318 -0.23 1.36 -6.83
CA VAL A 318 -0.45 0.05 -6.19
C VAL A 318 -1.67 0.05 -5.25
N LYS A 319 -2.13 1.22 -4.81
CA LYS A 319 -3.39 1.42 -4.06
C LYS A 319 -4.65 0.91 -4.75
N ASP A 320 -4.73 0.96 -6.07
CA ASP A 320 -6.06 1.04 -6.71
C ASP A 320 -6.76 -0.28 -6.99
N ASP A 321 -6.09 -1.44 -6.93
CA ASP A 321 -6.68 -2.60 -7.61
C ASP A 321 -6.31 -4.01 -7.13
N PHE A 322 -5.33 -4.19 -6.25
CA PHE A 322 -4.93 -5.56 -5.88
C PHE A 322 -6.00 -6.29 -5.04
N TRP A 323 -6.82 -5.53 -4.29
CA TRP A 323 -7.87 -6.06 -3.41
C TRP A 323 -9.25 -6.18 -4.08
N ALA A 324 -9.50 -5.45 -5.17
CA ALA A 324 -10.84 -5.32 -5.78
C ALA A 324 -11.33 -6.61 -6.50
N GLY A 325 -10.50 -7.65 -6.58
CA GLY A 325 -10.94 -8.94 -7.07
C GLY A 325 -9.99 -10.06 -6.68
N ARG A 326 -10.53 -11.12 -6.08
CA ARG A 326 -9.81 -12.39 -5.80
C ARG A 326 -8.98 -12.91 -6.98
N ASN A 327 -9.30 -12.48 -8.21
CA ASN A 327 -8.63 -12.89 -9.43
C ASN A 327 -7.33 -12.14 -9.70
N LYS A 328 -7.22 -10.82 -9.46
CA LYS A 328 -6.02 -10.05 -9.86
C LYS A 328 -4.75 -10.54 -9.17
N GLY A 329 -4.82 -10.70 -7.84
CA GLY A 329 -3.69 -11.22 -7.09
C GLY A 329 -3.35 -12.68 -7.39
N LEU A 330 -4.38 -13.51 -7.63
CA LEU A 330 -4.19 -14.88 -8.06
C LEU A 330 -3.50 -14.99 -9.42
N GLU A 331 -3.84 -14.09 -10.33
CA GLU A 331 -3.25 -14.02 -11.66
C GLU A 331 -1.82 -13.50 -11.60
N ALA A 332 -1.56 -12.46 -10.80
CA ALA A 332 -0.21 -11.94 -10.58
C ALA A 332 0.74 -13.02 -10.04
N ILE A 333 0.33 -13.76 -8.99
CA ILE A 333 1.16 -14.85 -8.49
C ILE A 333 1.26 -16.01 -9.49
N SER A 334 0.19 -16.33 -10.21
CA SER A 334 0.22 -17.40 -11.23
C SER A 334 1.21 -17.08 -12.34
N TRP A 335 1.17 -15.85 -12.85
CA TRP A 335 2.09 -15.33 -13.84
C TRP A 335 3.53 -15.30 -13.33
N SER A 336 3.75 -14.83 -12.09
CA SER A 336 5.08 -14.80 -11.47
C SER A 336 5.68 -16.19 -11.34
N LEU A 337 4.86 -17.23 -11.16
CA LEU A 337 5.27 -18.63 -11.06
C LEU A 337 5.38 -19.32 -12.43
N GLY A 338 5.07 -18.61 -13.52
CA GLY A 338 5.16 -19.11 -14.90
C GLY A 338 4.00 -19.99 -15.33
N TYR A 339 2.91 -20.05 -14.57
CA TYR A 339 1.72 -20.77 -15.00
C TYR A 339 1.10 -20.12 -16.24
N THR A 340 0.37 -20.91 -17.03
CA THR A 340 -0.42 -20.38 -18.13
C THR A 340 -1.50 -19.44 -17.61
N TRP A 341 -1.78 -18.39 -18.38
CA TRP A 341 -2.83 -17.43 -18.10
C TRP A 341 -4.17 -18.10 -17.74
N ASN A 342 -4.85 -17.64 -16.68
CA ASN A 342 -6.10 -18.20 -16.14
C ASN A 342 -6.00 -19.67 -15.62
N ASP A 343 -4.82 -20.29 -15.60
CA ASP A 343 -4.66 -21.62 -15.00
C ASP A 343 -4.29 -21.53 -13.52
N HIS A 344 -5.32 -21.39 -12.67
CA HIS A 344 -5.16 -21.44 -11.22
C HIS A 344 -5.38 -22.85 -10.67
N SER A 345 -5.52 -23.87 -11.53
CA SER A 345 -5.79 -25.24 -11.10
C SER A 345 -4.66 -25.83 -10.23
N GLN A 346 -3.48 -25.23 -10.32
CA GLN A 346 -2.28 -25.62 -9.57
C GLN A 346 -2.10 -24.84 -8.25
N ILE A 347 -2.85 -23.76 -8.04
CA ILE A 347 -2.87 -23.00 -6.79
C ILE A 347 -4.13 -23.37 -6.01
N GLU A 348 -3.93 -24.12 -4.93
CA GLU A 348 -5.02 -24.51 -4.04
C GLU A 348 -5.32 -23.35 -3.08
N MET A 349 -6.40 -22.62 -3.38
CA MET A 349 -6.94 -21.54 -2.56
C MET A 349 -8.00 -22.08 -1.58
N ARG A 350 -7.76 -21.92 -0.28
CA ARG A 350 -8.76 -22.18 0.75
C ARG A 350 -9.28 -20.85 1.28
N ALA A 351 -10.47 -20.46 0.84
CA ALA A 351 -11.17 -19.28 1.37
C ALA A 351 -12.03 -19.63 2.58
N TYR A 352 -12.07 -18.72 3.55
CA TYR A 352 -12.86 -18.83 4.78
C TYR A 352 -13.80 -17.64 4.86
N ASN A 353 -15.10 -17.88 4.70
CA ASN A 353 -16.14 -16.86 4.85
C ASN A 353 -17.29 -17.41 5.72
N PRO A 354 -17.45 -16.94 6.98
CA PRO A 354 -16.67 -15.88 7.64
C PRO A 354 -15.20 -16.28 7.89
N PRO A 355 -14.30 -15.32 8.15
CA PRO A 355 -12.89 -15.60 8.46
C PRO A 355 -12.75 -16.57 9.63
N THR A 356 -11.75 -17.46 9.55
CA THR A 356 -11.49 -18.47 10.60
C THR A 356 -10.32 -18.06 11.50
N THR A 357 -10.31 -18.57 12.73
CA THR A 357 -9.18 -18.45 13.66
C THR A 357 -8.45 -19.78 13.89
N THR A 358 -8.91 -20.87 13.25
CA THR A 358 -8.52 -22.23 13.65
C THR A 358 -8.13 -23.09 12.45
N VAL A 359 -7.00 -22.75 11.82
CA VAL A 359 -6.29 -23.75 11.00
C VAL A 359 -5.65 -24.75 11.96
N PRO A 360 -5.77 -26.07 11.78
CA PRO A 360 -5.04 -27.02 12.63
C PRO A 360 -3.53 -26.90 12.41
N PHE A 361 -2.74 -26.90 13.48
CA PHE A 361 -1.26 -26.91 13.37
C PHE A 361 -0.76 -28.07 12.49
N ASN A 362 -1.41 -29.23 12.60
CA ASN A 362 -1.07 -30.41 11.80
C ASN A 362 -1.29 -30.22 10.29
N ASP A 363 -2.20 -29.34 9.88
CA ASP A 363 -2.42 -29.03 8.47
C ASP A 363 -1.25 -28.17 7.95
N ILE A 364 -0.86 -27.13 8.70
CA ILE A 364 0.34 -26.32 8.42
C ILE A 364 1.57 -27.21 8.31
N LYS A 365 1.79 -28.04 9.32
CA LYS A 365 2.86 -29.04 9.33
C LYS A 365 2.83 -29.91 8.08
N GLY A 366 1.66 -30.43 7.69
CA GLY A 366 1.50 -31.29 6.53
C GLY A 366 1.87 -30.60 5.20
N TRP A 367 1.50 -29.33 5.02
CA TRP A 367 1.89 -28.57 3.82
C TRP A 367 3.41 -28.30 3.78
N ILE A 368 4.00 -27.87 4.89
CA ILE A 368 5.43 -27.62 4.98
C ILE A 368 6.23 -28.92 4.80
N ASP A 369 5.79 -30.03 5.39
CA ASP A 369 6.38 -31.37 5.18
C ASP A 369 6.35 -31.78 3.70
N ALA A 370 5.29 -31.39 2.98
CA ALA A 370 5.16 -31.57 1.54
C ALA A 370 5.91 -30.54 0.69
N ASN A 371 6.77 -29.69 1.27
CA ASN A 371 7.52 -28.63 0.57
C ASN A 371 6.63 -27.55 -0.07
N ARG A 372 5.47 -27.27 0.54
CA ARG A 372 4.49 -26.30 0.05
C ARG A 372 4.46 -25.08 0.99
N PRO A 373 4.99 -23.91 0.59
CA PRO A 373 4.85 -22.71 1.37
C PRO A 373 3.39 -22.24 1.39
N LEU A 374 3.05 -21.39 2.35
CA LEU A 374 1.70 -20.88 2.54
C LEU A 374 1.70 -19.38 2.41
N LEU A 375 0.87 -18.85 1.53
CA LEU A 375 0.53 -17.42 1.50
C LEU A 375 -0.75 -17.24 2.30
N VAL A 376 -0.69 -16.45 3.37
CA VAL A 376 -1.77 -16.33 4.35
C VAL A 376 -2.29 -14.91 4.37
N ALA A 377 -3.58 -14.76 4.12
CA ALA A 377 -4.25 -13.48 4.14
C ALA A 377 -5.17 -13.35 5.35
N ILE A 378 -5.02 -12.23 6.04
CA ILE A 378 -5.94 -11.74 7.07
C ILE A 378 -6.52 -10.39 6.60
N PRO A 379 -7.55 -9.81 7.25
CA PRO A 379 -8.03 -8.48 6.90
C PRO A 379 -6.90 -7.46 6.85
N GLY A 380 -6.70 -6.87 5.68
CA GLY A 380 -5.72 -5.81 5.44
C GLY A 380 -4.24 -6.24 5.42
N HIS A 381 -3.90 -7.53 5.46
CA HIS A 381 -2.48 -7.96 5.46
C HIS A 381 -2.25 -9.36 4.90
N ILE A 382 -1.08 -9.56 4.27
CA ILE A 382 -0.63 -10.85 3.72
C ILE A 382 0.77 -11.18 4.24
N MET A 383 1.00 -12.46 4.55
CA MET A 383 2.27 -12.98 5.07
C MET A 383 2.57 -14.35 4.48
N VAL A 384 3.80 -14.83 4.65
CA VAL A 384 4.20 -16.18 4.26
C VAL A 384 4.50 -17.03 5.50
N ILE A 385 4.05 -18.28 5.49
CA ILE A 385 4.52 -19.31 6.42
C ILE A 385 5.38 -20.28 5.63
N ASP A 386 6.63 -20.43 6.05
CA ASP A 386 7.60 -21.33 5.40
C ASP A 386 8.14 -22.39 6.37
N GLY A 387 7.70 -22.41 7.63
CA GLY A 387 8.27 -23.34 8.60
C GLY A 387 7.41 -23.64 9.81
N TYR A 388 7.78 -24.71 10.51
CA TYR A 388 7.23 -25.09 11.79
C TYR A 388 8.29 -25.71 12.69
N ARG A 389 8.05 -25.67 14.00
CA ARG A 389 8.72 -26.51 15.00
C ARG A 389 7.75 -26.93 16.09
N THR A 390 8.04 -28.05 16.75
CA THR A 390 7.08 -28.72 17.66
C THR A 390 7.54 -28.80 19.10
N THR A 391 8.82 -28.59 19.36
CA THR A 391 9.44 -28.78 20.67
C THR A 391 10.32 -27.59 20.99
N PRO A 392 10.24 -27.06 22.23
CA PRO A 392 9.38 -27.45 23.35
C PRO A 392 7.91 -27.00 23.23
N SER A 393 7.53 -26.27 22.18
CA SER A 393 6.14 -25.92 21.87
C SER A 393 5.88 -25.88 20.37
N GLN A 394 4.60 -25.91 19.96
CA GLN A 394 4.22 -25.71 18.57
C GLN A 394 4.46 -24.25 18.19
N GLN A 395 5.20 -24.03 17.11
CA GLN A 395 5.49 -22.71 16.55
C GLN A 395 5.52 -22.79 15.04
N ILE A 396 5.24 -21.66 14.41
CA ILE A 396 5.36 -21.49 12.97
C ILE A 396 6.42 -20.42 12.69
N HIS A 397 7.10 -20.55 11.56
CA HIS A 397 8.01 -19.53 11.06
C HIS A 397 7.21 -18.63 10.12
N LEU A 398 7.03 -17.39 10.53
CA LEU A 398 6.21 -16.40 9.85
C LEU A 398 7.13 -15.35 9.23
N LEU A 399 7.00 -15.15 7.93
CA LEU A 399 7.65 -14.10 7.18
C LEU A 399 6.62 -12.98 7.00
N ASP A 400 6.64 -12.02 7.92
CA ASP A 400 5.70 -10.90 7.93
C ASP A 400 6.37 -9.69 7.24
N PRO A 401 5.91 -9.26 6.05
CA PRO A 401 6.50 -8.14 5.33
C PRO A 401 6.47 -6.80 6.08
N TRP A 402 5.66 -6.68 7.14
CA TRP A 402 5.62 -5.48 7.97
C TRP A 402 6.69 -5.42 9.05
N THR A 403 7.23 -6.56 9.47
CA THR A 403 8.03 -6.60 10.69
C THR A 403 9.33 -7.37 10.48
N ALA A 404 9.27 -8.69 10.44
CA ALA A 404 10.44 -9.55 10.28
C ALA A 404 10.04 -10.99 9.96
N ALA A 405 11.04 -11.78 9.54
CA ALA A 405 11.02 -13.22 9.76
C ALA A 405 11.07 -13.51 11.26
N SER A 406 10.09 -14.25 11.79
CA SER A 406 10.07 -14.59 13.20
C SER A 406 9.42 -15.95 13.46
N TRP A 407 9.89 -16.61 14.51
CA TRP A 407 9.17 -17.74 15.09
C TRP A 407 8.04 -17.19 15.95
N VAL A 408 6.81 -17.63 15.72
CA VAL A 408 5.67 -17.26 16.57
C VAL A 408 5.07 -18.51 17.23
N PRO A 409 4.80 -18.49 18.54
CA PRO A 409 4.09 -19.58 19.21
C PRO A 409 2.75 -19.86 18.55
N TYR A 410 2.35 -21.11 18.37
CA TYR A 410 1.06 -21.50 17.79
C TYR A 410 0.02 -21.74 18.90
N THR A 411 -0.77 -20.73 19.24
CA THR A 411 -1.71 -20.75 20.38
C THR A 411 -3.18 -20.60 19.96
N GLY A 412 -3.47 -20.79 18.66
CA GLY A 412 -4.81 -20.58 18.08
C GLY A 412 -5.16 -19.10 17.84
N ASN A 413 -4.36 -18.16 18.37
CA ASN A 413 -4.49 -16.72 18.15
C ASN A 413 -3.35 -16.13 17.31
N SER A 414 -2.32 -16.91 16.99
CA SER A 414 -1.10 -16.46 16.34
C SER A 414 -1.30 -16.02 14.89
N ILE A 415 -2.40 -16.47 14.28
CA ILE A 415 -2.88 -16.03 12.98
C ILE A 415 -4.40 -15.94 13.08
N GLN A 416 -4.89 -14.79 13.56
CA GLN A 416 -6.33 -14.53 13.69
C GLN A 416 -6.94 -14.05 12.38
N ASN A 417 -8.24 -14.29 12.24
CA ASN A 417 -9.07 -13.78 11.15
C ASN A 417 -8.51 -14.14 9.76
N ILE A 418 -8.15 -15.41 9.55
CA ILE A 418 -7.69 -15.88 8.26
C ILE A 418 -8.85 -15.82 7.27
N ASN A 419 -8.70 -14.98 6.25
CA ASN A 419 -9.64 -14.84 5.14
C ASN A 419 -9.40 -15.93 4.11
N TRP A 420 -8.14 -16.24 3.80
CA TRP A 420 -7.79 -17.34 2.91
C TRP A 420 -6.33 -17.79 3.08
N ILE A 421 -6.05 -19.00 2.63
CA ILE A 421 -4.69 -19.57 2.53
C ILE A 421 -4.48 -20.06 1.09
N GLY A 422 -3.42 -19.54 0.46
CA GLY A 422 -2.89 -20.03 -0.80
C GLY A 422 -1.87 -21.12 -0.52
N THR A 423 -2.05 -22.27 -1.16
CA THR A 423 -1.11 -23.38 -1.08
C THR A 423 -0.70 -23.81 -2.49
N TYR A 424 0.58 -24.08 -2.67
CA TYR A 424 1.18 -24.31 -3.99
C TYR A 424 1.63 -25.77 -4.12
N LYS A 425 1.83 -26.26 -5.34
CA LYS A 425 2.43 -27.60 -5.55
C LYS A 425 3.91 -27.57 -5.19
N ALA A 426 4.40 -28.67 -4.62
CA ALA A 426 5.81 -28.81 -4.22
C ALA A 426 6.77 -28.65 -5.41
N PRO A 427 7.98 -28.10 -5.25
CA PRO A 427 8.98 -28.05 -6.30
C PRO A 427 9.22 -29.44 -6.91
N GLY A 428 9.19 -29.53 -8.25
CA GLY A 428 9.37 -30.78 -9.00
C GLY A 428 8.16 -31.74 -9.01
N ALA A 429 7.06 -31.42 -8.34
CA ALA A 429 5.81 -32.17 -8.47
C ALA A 429 5.13 -31.91 -9.83
N ALA A 430 4.26 -32.83 -10.26
CA ALA A 430 3.39 -32.57 -11.41
C ALA A 430 2.51 -31.34 -11.12
N GLY A 431 2.54 -30.35 -12.02
CA GLY A 431 1.84 -29.08 -11.84
C GLY A 431 2.54 -28.10 -10.88
N ALA A 432 3.80 -28.34 -10.49
CA ALA A 432 4.64 -27.34 -9.85
C ALA A 432 4.83 -26.11 -10.76
N PRO A 433 5.18 -24.94 -10.19
CA PRO A 433 5.56 -23.75 -10.95
C PRO A 433 6.54 -24.12 -12.07
N PRO A 434 6.15 -23.99 -13.36
CA PRO A 434 6.92 -24.56 -14.45
C PRO A 434 8.12 -23.68 -14.82
N ALA A 435 8.01 -22.37 -14.64
CA ALA A 435 9.04 -21.39 -14.97
C ALA A 435 8.85 -20.10 -14.14
N PRO A 436 9.21 -20.11 -12.84
CA PRO A 436 9.19 -18.91 -12.02
C PRO A 436 9.98 -17.79 -12.70
N ARG A 437 9.38 -16.60 -12.74
CA ARG A 437 9.94 -15.45 -13.43
C ARG A 437 10.99 -14.76 -12.58
N SER A 438 11.91 -14.12 -13.27
CA SER A 438 12.84 -13.15 -12.71
C SER A 438 12.69 -11.83 -13.48
N ASP A 439 13.19 -10.75 -12.90
CA ASP A 439 13.20 -9.45 -13.56
C ASP A 439 13.90 -9.49 -14.91
N GLU A 440 13.32 -8.76 -15.86
CA GLU A 440 13.95 -8.47 -17.14
C GLU A 440 15.04 -7.40 -16.96
N ALA A 441 16.12 -7.48 -17.75
CA ALA A 441 17.28 -6.61 -17.58
C ALA A 441 16.94 -5.11 -17.65
N SER A 442 15.93 -4.75 -18.43
CA SER A 442 15.46 -3.36 -18.59
C SER A 442 14.93 -2.73 -17.30
N ILE A 443 14.60 -3.52 -16.26
CA ILE A 443 14.20 -2.99 -14.95
C ILE A 443 15.36 -2.29 -14.24
N THR A 444 16.59 -2.71 -14.54
CA THR A 444 17.81 -2.21 -13.89
C THR A 444 18.73 -1.45 -14.86
N THR A 445 18.55 -1.64 -16.16
CA THR A 445 19.33 -0.97 -17.19
C THR A 445 18.82 0.45 -17.38
N ASP A 446 19.75 1.36 -17.61
CA ASP A 446 19.56 2.76 -17.97
C ASP A 446 20.63 3.01 -19.05
N SER A 447 20.20 2.85 -20.30
CA SER A 447 21.07 2.63 -21.45
C SER A 447 21.78 3.90 -21.91
N ASP A 448 21.22 5.08 -21.67
CA ASP A 448 21.81 6.39 -21.98
C ASP A 448 22.27 7.21 -20.75
N GLY A 449 21.91 6.78 -19.54
CA GLY A 449 22.36 7.37 -18.28
C GLY A 449 21.62 8.64 -17.89
N ASP A 450 20.40 8.85 -18.37
CA ASP A 450 19.58 10.01 -18.02
C ASP A 450 18.90 9.87 -16.64
N GLY A 451 18.80 8.63 -16.15
CA GLY A 451 18.26 8.26 -14.84
C GLY A 451 16.84 7.69 -14.86
N VAL A 452 16.25 7.44 -16.03
CA VAL A 452 15.07 6.59 -16.26
C VAL A 452 15.56 5.17 -16.59
N ARG A 453 14.76 4.14 -16.26
CA ARG A 453 15.12 2.75 -16.62
C ARG A 453 14.54 2.41 -17.98
N ASP A 454 15.28 1.64 -18.79
CA ASP A 454 14.83 1.19 -20.13
C ASP A 454 13.41 0.59 -20.10
N PHE A 455 13.06 -0.08 -19.00
CA PHE A 455 11.71 -0.63 -18.82
C PHE A 455 10.66 0.46 -18.77
N ASP A 456 10.88 1.50 -17.97
CA ASP A 456 9.97 2.62 -17.83
C ASP A 456 9.85 3.38 -19.16
N GLU A 457 10.96 3.65 -19.81
CA GLU A 457 11.01 4.31 -21.12
C GLU A 457 10.20 3.53 -22.15
N VAL A 458 10.44 2.23 -22.31
CA VAL A 458 9.72 1.45 -23.33
C VAL A 458 8.26 1.18 -22.96
N ARG A 459 7.96 0.91 -21.68
CA ARG A 459 6.66 0.37 -21.25
C ARG A 459 5.70 1.43 -20.70
N ARG A 460 6.19 2.61 -20.31
CA ARG A 460 5.38 3.63 -19.64
C ARG A 460 5.51 5.00 -20.25
N PHE A 461 6.73 5.41 -20.58
CA PHE A 461 6.99 6.79 -20.98
C PHE A 461 7.07 6.96 -22.51
N HIS A 462 7.42 5.89 -23.22
CA HIS A 462 7.60 5.83 -24.67
C HIS A 462 8.71 6.73 -25.21
N THR A 463 9.67 7.08 -24.35
CA THR A 463 10.95 7.69 -24.70
C THR A 463 11.92 6.67 -25.32
N ASP A 464 12.99 7.14 -25.98
CA ASP A 464 14.02 6.30 -26.59
C ASP A 464 15.10 5.96 -25.56
N PRO A 465 15.23 4.69 -25.12
CA PRO A 465 16.19 4.28 -24.09
C PRO A 465 17.67 4.46 -24.45
N PHE A 466 17.97 4.91 -25.67
CA PHE A 466 19.33 5.20 -26.12
C PHE A 466 19.57 6.70 -26.35
N ALA A 467 18.63 7.57 -25.98
CA ALA A 467 18.70 9.01 -26.14
C ALA A 467 18.27 9.71 -24.85
N PHE A 468 19.24 10.30 -24.15
CA PHE A 468 19.01 10.98 -22.86
C PHE A 468 18.00 12.15 -22.88
N ASP A 469 17.53 12.48 -24.08
CA ASP A 469 16.71 13.61 -24.51
C ASP A 469 16.03 13.14 -25.82
N SER A 470 14.82 12.59 -25.67
CA SER A 470 14.11 11.85 -26.71
C SER A 470 13.52 12.73 -27.82
N ASP A 471 13.14 13.96 -27.50
CA ASP A 471 12.60 14.95 -28.44
C ASP A 471 13.63 16.01 -28.88
N ALA A 472 14.83 15.97 -28.31
CA ALA A 472 15.98 16.80 -28.64
C ALA A 472 15.78 18.29 -28.35
N ASP A 473 15.06 18.61 -27.29
CA ASP A 473 14.74 19.96 -26.82
C ASP A 473 15.76 20.54 -25.82
N TRP A 474 16.77 19.73 -25.43
CA TRP A 474 17.85 19.98 -24.47
C TRP A 474 17.46 19.85 -23.00
N VAL A 475 16.30 19.29 -22.74
CA VAL A 475 15.89 18.75 -21.45
C VAL A 475 16.26 17.26 -21.46
N ARG A 476 16.02 16.56 -20.37
CA ARG A 476 16.27 15.12 -20.30
C ARG A 476 14.95 14.47 -19.97
N ASP A 477 14.70 13.29 -20.50
CA ASP A 477 13.45 12.59 -20.30
C ASP A 477 13.05 12.51 -18.82
N LYS A 478 14.01 12.20 -17.92
CA LYS A 478 13.75 12.23 -16.47
C LYS A 478 13.26 13.59 -15.95
N GLN A 479 13.82 14.69 -16.43
CA GLN A 479 13.48 16.04 -16.02
C GLN A 479 12.09 16.43 -16.54
N ASP A 480 11.75 16.08 -17.78
CA ASP A 480 10.41 16.30 -18.34
C ASP A 480 9.35 15.52 -17.55
N ILE A 481 9.63 14.24 -17.28
CA ILE A 481 8.78 13.41 -16.44
C ILE A 481 8.62 14.02 -15.06
N LEU A 482 9.71 14.49 -14.44
CA LEU A 482 9.69 15.08 -13.10
C LEU A 482 8.73 16.28 -13.02
N GLU A 483 8.65 17.09 -14.07
CA GLU A 483 7.83 18.32 -14.10
C GLU A 483 6.34 18.02 -14.24
N THR A 484 6.00 16.91 -14.89
CA THR A 484 4.63 16.40 -14.85
C THR A 484 4.23 15.94 -13.44
N VAL A 485 5.20 15.61 -12.56
CA VAL A 485 4.95 15.03 -11.23
C VAL A 485 5.05 16.06 -10.10
N TYR A 486 6.03 16.96 -10.15
CA TYR A 486 6.31 17.95 -9.10
C TYR A 486 6.52 19.36 -9.67
N ASP A 487 5.95 20.36 -9.02
CA ASP A 487 6.24 21.76 -9.34
C ASP A 487 7.63 22.21 -8.87
N LEU A 488 8.01 23.45 -9.22
CA LEU A 488 9.28 24.06 -8.79
C LEU A 488 9.42 24.18 -7.25
N ALA A 489 8.31 24.20 -6.51
CA ALA A 489 8.32 24.20 -5.05
C ALA A 489 8.48 22.79 -4.45
N GLY A 490 8.46 21.74 -5.29
CA GLY A 490 8.52 20.34 -4.88
C GLY A 490 7.18 19.77 -4.43
N THR A 491 6.07 20.47 -4.70
CA THR A 491 4.71 20.00 -4.43
C THR A 491 4.34 18.97 -5.49
N TYR A 492 3.74 17.86 -5.09
CA TYR A 492 3.16 16.92 -6.05
C TYR A 492 2.01 17.60 -6.79
N VAL A 493 2.05 17.56 -8.11
CA VAL A 493 1.09 18.23 -8.97
C VAL A 493 0.48 17.33 -10.04
N TYR A 494 0.90 16.09 -10.21
CA TYR A 494 0.48 15.24 -11.33
C TYR A 494 -1.03 15.22 -11.58
N THR A 495 -1.43 15.64 -12.80
CA THR A 495 -2.78 15.49 -13.32
C THR A 495 -2.77 15.01 -14.76
N PRO A 496 -3.87 14.40 -15.22
CA PRO A 496 -3.93 13.92 -16.58
C PRO A 496 -3.81 14.98 -17.68
N THR A 497 -4.06 16.25 -17.37
CA THR A 497 -3.96 17.35 -18.31
C THR A 497 -2.58 18.00 -18.32
N GLN A 498 -1.80 17.89 -17.24
CA GLN A 498 -0.44 18.45 -17.20
C GLN A 498 0.58 17.67 -18.02
N VAL A 499 0.22 16.44 -18.37
CA VAL A 499 1.02 15.58 -19.23
C VAL A 499 0.99 16.04 -20.71
N TYR A 500 0.06 16.95 -21.05
CA TYR A 500 -0.15 17.54 -22.39
C TYR A 500 -0.33 19.05 -22.25
N TYR A 501 0.76 19.79 -22.12
CA TYR A 501 0.71 21.15 -21.57
C TYR A 501 0.10 22.18 -22.54
N ASP A 502 0.43 22.14 -23.82
CA ASP A 502 -0.15 23.00 -24.86
C ASP A 502 -1.48 22.48 -25.45
N GLY A 503 -1.84 21.23 -25.13
CA GLY A 503 -3.05 20.56 -25.58
C GLY A 503 -2.97 19.91 -26.98
N ASP A 504 -1.77 19.73 -27.54
CA ASP A 504 -1.56 19.10 -28.86
C ASP A 504 -1.63 17.55 -28.84
N SER A 505 -1.76 16.96 -27.65
CA SER A 505 -1.79 15.52 -27.38
C SER A 505 -0.44 14.79 -27.54
N VAL A 506 0.67 15.53 -27.53
CA VAL A 506 2.04 15.04 -27.39
C VAL A 506 2.48 15.23 -25.95
N ARG A 507 3.10 14.18 -25.41
CA ARG A 507 3.46 14.14 -24.00
C ARG A 507 4.64 15.07 -23.74
N THR A 508 4.69 15.75 -22.59
CA THR A 508 5.77 16.68 -22.24
C THR A 508 7.18 16.12 -22.49
N ASP A 509 7.45 14.87 -22.15
CA ASP A 509 8.74 14.18 -22.37
C ASP A 509 8.97 13.65 -23.80
N LEU A 510 8.09 13.98 -24.72
CA LEU A 510 8.16 13.69 -26.15
C LEU A 510 7.82 14.93 -26.99
N ASP A 511 7.69 16.09 -26.34
CA ASP A 511 7.21 17.32 -26.92
C ASP A 511 8.33 18.35 -26.88
N TRP A 512 8.77 18.73 -28.07
CA TRP A 512 9.88 19.66 -28.25
C TRP A 512 9.56 21.09 -27.80
N ASP A 513 8.28 21.48 -27.68
CA ASP A 513 7.82 22.84 -27.36
C ASP A 513 6.53 22.75 -26.54
N ASN A 514 6.65 22.26 -25.31
CA ASN A 514 5.49 21.90 -24.50
C ASN A 514 4.60 23.08 -24.13
N ASP A 515 5.10 24.32 -24.20
CA ASP A 515 4.36 25.55 -23.92
C ASP A 515 3.83 26.27 -25.18
N ALA A 516 4.09 25.70 -26.36
CA ALA A 516 3.74 26.22 -27.67
C ALA A 516 4.21 27.68 -27.91
N ASP A 517 5.35 28.07 -27.35
CA ASP A 517 5.98 29.38 -27.57
C ASP A 517 6.86 29.43 -28.83
N THR A 518 7.00 28.30 -29.55
CA THR A 518 7.78 28.08 -30.78
C THR A 518 9.28 27.88 -30.60
N TYR A 519 9.76 27.72 -29.36
CA TYR A 519 11.14 27.43 -29.02
C TYR A 519 11.27 26.09 -28.27
N PRO A 520 12.46 25.46 -28.30
CA PRO A 520 12.71 24.30 -27.45
C PRO A 520 12.65 24.65 -25.96
N ASP A 521 12.08 23.77 -25.13
CA ASP A 521 11.85 24.00 -23.70
C ASP A 521 13.15 24.16 -22.87
N GLY A 522 14.29 23.73 -23.42
CA GLY A 522 15.61 23.97 -22.84
C GLY A 522 15.93 25.46 -22.56
N CYS A 523 17.11 25.73 -22.01
CA CYS A 523 17.55 27.04 -21.48
C CYS A 523 17.55 28.25 -22.47
N ALA A 524 16.98 28.14 -23.66
CA ALA A 524 16.96 29.13 -24.73
C ALA A 524 15.60 29.81 -24.95
N ASP A 525 14.57 29.56 -24.13
CA ASP A 525 13.28 30.24 -24.24
C ASP A 525 13.43 31.77 -24.23
N THR A 526 12.50 32.47 -24.90
CA THR A 526 12.66 33.92 -25.15
C THR A 526 12.60 34.75 -23.87
N ASN A 527 12.07 34.19 -22.78
CA ASN A 527 11.84 34.88 -21.52
C ASN A 527 13.00 34.65 -20.50
N ARG A 528 13.92 33.69 -20.75
CA ARG A 528 15.12 33.34 -19.96
C ARG A 528 14.85 33.07 -18.48
N ASN A 529 13.64 32.67 -18.13
CA ASN A 529 13.29 32.38 -16.74
C ASN A 529 13.77 30.98 -16.32
N CYS A 530 14.21 30.13 -17.27
CA CYS A 530 14.50 28.70 -17.04
C CYS A 530 13.32 28.01 -16.31
N ALA A 531 12.11 28.52 -16.52
CA ALA A 531 10.89 28.01 -15.96
C ALA A 531 10.17 27.35 -17.13
N TYR A 532 10.35 26.04 -17.19
CA TYR A 532 9.39 25.10 -17.74
C TYR A 532 8.04 25.44 -17.13
N LYS A 533 7.14 26.03 -17.91
CA LYS A 533 5.90 26.56 -17.37
C LYS A 533 4.72 26.09 -18.14
#